data_AF-A0A212EPA8-F1
#
_entry.id   AF-A0A212EPA8-F1
#
_cell.length_a   1.000
_cell.length_b   1.000
_cell.length_c   1.000
_cell.angle_alpha   90.00
_cell.angle_beta   90.00
_cell.angle_gamma   90.00
#
_symmetry.space_group_name_H-M   'P 1'
#
loop_
_entity.id
_entity.type
_entity.pdbx_description
1 polymer ?
#
loop_
_entity_poly.entity_id
_entity_poly.type
_entity_poly.pdbx_seq_one_letter_code
_entity_poly.pdbx_strand_id
1 'polypeptide(L)'
;MKKSSPHFGEFGGASGGGGYNGSPMDYDPASRNYFVKFVFTILLIMLLLTAAYGVIVLATGVLIAMNYAMVCSACSRVPPCNFICLIIVVVAMSNLVASITVRYKTQIVVMAVIATAVTVGLCILLACTKFDFTQWYIYIVVIAMVFGAVAMVCSIAMLLLDVRLKPLMLVLLIVGTLIQVIILIMELQMILGGRSIEIGEDDYALAAYMLYTSIVDIFIHLVQIMGMLDD
;
A
#
# COMPACT_ATOMS: atom_id res chain seq x y z
N MET A 1 -44.27 92.64 8.56
CA MET A 1 -43.27 92.72 9.65
C MET A 1 -42.15 91.72 9.33
N LYS A 2 -41.00 92.20 8.82
CA LYS A 2 -39.66 92.19 9.47
C LYS A 2 -39.00 90.78 9.45
N LYS A 3 -38.25 90.42 8.39
CA LYS A 3 -36.80 90.66 8.10
C LYS A 3 -35.86 89.74 8.91
N SER A 4 -35.09 88.87 8.24
CA SER A 4 -33.60 88.81 8.26
C SER A 4 -33.06 87.42 7.88
N SER A 5 -32.26 87.35 6.81
CA SER A 5 -31.15 86.37 6.68
C SER A 5 -29.89 86.99 7.34
N PRO A 6 -28.90 86.22 7.83
CA PRO A 6 -27.68 85.98 7.04
C PRO A 6 -26.91 84.66 7.32
N HIS A 7 -25.89 84.44 6.47
CA HIS A 7 -24.89 83.35 6.36
C HIS A 7 -24.00 83.07 7.59
N PHE A 8 -23.40 81.86 7.63
CA PHE A 8 -21.96 81.46 7.65
C PHE A 8 -21.81 80.11 8.42
N GLY A 9 -21.26 79.01 7.89
CA GLY A 9 -19.85 78.72 7.61
C GLY A 9 -19.56 77.23 7.95
N GLU A 10 -18.71 76.57 7.17
CA GLU A 10 -18.33 75.14 7.21
C GLU A 10 -17.69 74.67 8.55
N PHE A 11 -17.63 73.35 8.81
CA PHE A 11 -16.40 72.57 9.08
C PHE A 11 -16.74 71.06 9.27
N GLY A 12 -15.97 70.21 8.59
CA GLY A 12 -16.25 68.79 8.35
C GLY A 12 -15.89 67.80 9.46
N GLY A 13 -16.05 66.50 9.16
CA GLY A 13 -15.60 65.44 10.06
C GLY A 13 -16.15 64.03 9.81
N ALA A 14 -15.69 63.39 8.73
CA ALA A 14 -15.42 61.94 8.61
C ALA A 14 -16.51 60.89 8.99
N SER A 15 -17.14 60.42 7.91
CA SER A 15 -17.38 59.00 7.55
C SER A 15 -16.66 57.90 8.34
N GLY A 16 -17.39 56.82 8.64
CA GLY A 16 -16.79 55.55 9.07
C GLY A 16 -17.74 54.35 9.24
N GLY A 17 -18.90 54.33 8.56
CA GLY A 17 -19.75 53.12 8.49
C GLY A 17 -19.31 52.26 7.30
N GLY A 18 -18.41 51.30 7.54
CA GLY A 18 -17.95 50.34 6.54
C GLY A 18 -19.07 49.40 6.12
N GLY A 19 -19.91 49.84 5.19
CA GLY A 19 -20.87 49.00 4.49
C GLY A 19 -20.13 48.02 3.58
N TYR A 20 -20.46 46.74 3.69
CA TYR A 20 -20.15 45.76 2.66
C TYR A 20 -20.91 46.14 1.38
N ASN A 21 -20.30 47.00 0.57
CA ASN A 21 -20.82 47.42 -0.72
C ASN A 21 -20.33 46.43 -1.79
N GLY A 22 -20.99 45.27 -1.86
CA GLY A 22 -20.84 44.34 -2.97
C GLY A 22 -21.99 44.53 -3.95
N SER A 23 -21.70 45.01 -5.16
CA SER A 23 -22.67 45.04 -6.26
C SER A 23 -23.25 43.64 -6.48
N PRO A 24 -24.55 43.46 -6.79
CA PRO A 24 -25.09 42.17 -7.19
C PRO A 24 -24.28 41.67 -8.39
N MET A 25 -23.52 40.60 -8.22
CA MET A 25 -22.75 40.01 -9.32
C MET A 25 -23.76 39.40 -10.30
N ASP A 26 -23.88 39.99 -11.49
CA ASP A 26 -24.72 39.49 -12.58
C ASP A 26 -23.98 38.33 -13.25
N TYR A 27 -24.23 37.11 -12.78
CA TYR A 27 -23.58 35.90 -13.27
C TYR A 27 -24.50 35.12 -14.21
N ASP A 28 -24.00 34.84 -15.40
CA ASP A 28 -24.62 33.92 -16.34
C ASP A 28 -24.71 32.50 -15.70
N PRO A 29 -25.92 31.91 -15.58
CA PRO A 29 -26.13 30.64 -14.88
C PRO A 29 -25.33 29.47 -15.49
N ALA A 30 -24.99 29.52 -16.78
CA ALA A 30 -24.17 28.50 -17.42
C ALA A 30 -22.73 28.52 -16.88
N SER A 31 -22.08 29.69 -16.86
CA SER A 31 -20.70 29.85 -16.37
C SER A 31 -20.55 29.47 -14.89
N ARG A 32 -21.55 29.77 -14.05
CA ARG A 32 -21.56 29.37 -12.63
C ARG A 32 -21.62 27.85 -12.46
N ASN A 33 -22.44 27.17 -13.26
CA ASN A 33 -22.57 25.71 -13.17
C ASN A 33 -21.29 25.00 -13.60
N TYR A 34 -20.52 25.55 -14.55
CA TYR A 34 -19.19 25.05 -14.89
C TYR A 34 -18.18 25.26 -13.77
N PHE A 35 -18.14 26.45 -13.19
CA PHE A 35 -17.25 26.76 -12.05
C PHE A 35 -17.54 25.84 -10.85
N VAL A 36 -18.82 25.67 -10.49
CA VAL A 36 -19.24 24.78 -9.40
C VAL A 36 -18.84 23.33 -9.72
N LYS A 37 -19.12 22.81 -10.92
CA LYS A 37 -18.70 21.46 -11.30
C LYS A 37 -17.18 21.28 -11.25
N PHE A 38 -16.41 22.28 -11.66
CA PHE A 38 -14.95 22.25 -11.62
C PHE A 38 -14.42 22.18 -10.18
N VAL A 39 -14.93 23.02 -9.28
CA VAL A 39 -14.56 23.01 -7.86
C VAL A 39 -14.94 21.70 -7.18
N PHE A 40 -16.16 21.19 -7.40
CA PHE A 40 -16.60 19.92 -6.84
C PHE A 40 -15.79 18.73 -7.39
N THR A 41 -15.36 18.80 -8.66
CA THR A 41 -14.50 17.77 -9.26
C THR A 41 -13.11 17.78 -8.60
N ILE A 42 -12.52 18.96 -8.39
CA ILE A 42 -11.24 19.09 -7.69
C ILE A 42 -11.35 18.59 -6.26
N LEU A 43 -12.40 18.97 -5.53
CA LEU A 43 -12.64 18.50 -4.15
C LEU A 43 -12.82 16.99 -4.09
N LEU A 44 -13.55 16.41 -5.05
CA LEU A 44 -13.73 14.96 -5.15
C LEU A 44 -12.39 14.26 -5.42
N ILE A 45 -11.57 14.79 -6.33
CA ILE A 45 -10.22 14.27 -6.59
C ILE A 45 -9.36 14.34 -5.33
N MET A 46 -9.34 15.47 -4.62
CA MET A 46 -8.59 15.62 -3.36
C MET A 46 -9.07 14.63 -2.30
N LEU A 47 -10.38 14.46 -2.13
CA LEU A 47 -10.97 13.53 -1.17
C LEU A 47 -10.63 12.08 -1.50
N LEU A 48 -10.70 11.70 -2.78
CA LEU A 48 -10.30 10.36 -3.23
C LEU A 48 -8.81 10.09 -3.01
N LEU A 49 -7.94 11.08 -3.25
CA LEU A 49 -6.50 10.96 -3.01
C LEU A 49 -6.19 10.81 -1.52
N THR A 50 -6.82 11.61 -0.65
CA THR A 50 -6.67 11.50 0.81
C THR A 50 -7.20 10.17 1.33
N ALA A 51 -8.35 9.70 0.82
CA ALA A 51 -8.91 8.41 1.17
C ALA A 51 -8.03 7.24 0.72
N ALA A 52 -7.51 7.27 -0.51
CA ALA A 52 -6.61 6.23 -1.03
C ALA A 52 -5.32 6.15 -0.21
N TYR A 53 -4.71 7.29 0.13
CA TYR A 53 -3.55 7.32 1.02
C TYR A 53 -3.87 6.78 2.41
N GLY A 54 -5.02 7.15 2.98
CA GLY A 54 -5.50 6.63 4.26
C GLY A 54 -5.71 5.11 4.25
N VAL A 55 -6.28 4.56 3.18
CA VAL A 55 -6.49 3.10 3.02
C VAL A 55 -5.15 2.36 2.93
N ILE A 56 -4.16 2.90 2.22
CA ILE A 56 -2.84 2.27 2.10
C ILE A 56 -2.12 2.24 3.45
N VAL A 57 -2.09 3.37 4.17
CA VAL A 57 -1.45 3.47 5.50
C VAL A 57 -2.18 2.59 6.53
N LEU A 58 -3.51 2.53 6.46
CA LEU A 58 -4.29 1.67 7.33
C LEU A 58 -4.07 0.19 7.00
N ALA A 59 -4.01 -0.19 5.72
CA ALA A 59 -3.73 -1.56 5.31
C ALA A 59 -2.34 -2.04 5.73
N THR A 60 -1.29 -1.22 5.58
CA THR A 60 0.05 -1.56 6.06
C THR A 60 0.09 -1.65 7.59
N GLY A 61 -0.56 -0.72 8.31
CA GLY A 61 -0.67 -0.78 9.77
C GLY A 61 -1.39 -2.03 10.27
N VAL A 62 -2.49 -2.43 9.61
CA VAL A 62 -3.24 -3.65 9.92
C VAL A 62 -2.39 -4.89 9.65
N LEU A 63 -1.60 -4.93 8.57
CA LEU A 63 -0.73 -6.07 8.28
C LEU A 63 0.41 -6.21 9.28
N ILE A 64 1.00 -5.11 9.74
CA ILE A 64 2.03 -5.14 10.80
C ILE A 64 1.41 -5.62 12.13
N ALA A 65 0.24 -5.08 12.49
CA ALA A 65 -0.48 -5.49 13.69
C ALA A 65 -0.89 -6.97 13.65
N MET A 66 -1.35 -7.46 12.49
CA MET A 66 -1.74 -8.85 12.31
C MET A 66 -0.55 -9.80 12.25
N ASN A 67 0.59 -9.41 11.66
CA ASN A 67 1.84 -10.17 11.77
C ASN A 67 2.21 -10.40 13.24
N TYR A 68 2.19 -9.33 14.04
CA TYR A 68 2.49 -9.42 15.47
C TYR A 68 1.46 -10.26 16.22
N ALA A 69 0.17 -10.09 15.93
CA ALA A 69 -0.91 -10.86 16.56
C ALA A 69 -0.82 -12.36 16.22
N MET A 70 -0.52 -12.72 14.98
CA MET A 70 -0.42 -14.13 14.57
C MET A 70 0.79 -14.83 15.21
N VAL A 71 1.90 -14.12 15.40
CA VAL A 71 3.13 -14.67 16.01
C VAL A 71 3.06 -14.72 17.54
N CYS A 72 2.56 -13.66 18.18
CA CYS A 72 2.64 -13.51 19.65
C CYS A 72 1.36 -13.87 20.41
N SER A 73 0.19 -13.93 19.76
CA SER A 73 -1.05 -14.24 20.47
C SER A 73 -1.38 -15.73 20.42
N ALA A 74 -1.74 -16.31 21.57
CA ALA A 74 -2.28 -17.67 21.62
C ALA A 74 -3.71 -17.75 21.05
N CYS A 75 -4.41 -16.61 20.98
CA CYS A 75 -5.78 -16.51 20.48
C CYS A 75 -5.88 -16.80 18.96
N SER A 76 -4.86 -16.42 18.18
CA SER A 76 -4.81 -16.70 16.73
C SER A 76 -4.75 -18.20 16.40
N ARG A 77 -4.34 -19.03 17.37
CA ARG A 77 -4.22 -20.49 17.24
C ARG A 77 -5.53 -21.23 17.50
N VAL A 78 -6.53 -20.55 18.07
CA VAL A 78 -7.80 -21.17 18.49
C VAL A 78 -8.95 -20.73 17.56
N PRO A 79 -9.75 -21.66 17.01
CA PRO A 79 -10.98 -21.30 16.31
C PRO A 79 -11.99 -20.68 17.29
N PRO A 80 -12.75 -19.62 16.91
CA PRO A 80 -12.91 -19.06 15.56
C PRO A 80 -11.96 -17.89 15.21
N CYS A 81 -11.11 -17.44 16.13
CA CYS A 81 -10.30 -16.22 15.98
C CYS A 81 -9.31 -16.32 14.80
N ASN A 82 -8.68 -17.49 14.63
CA ASN A 82 -7.91 -17.93 13.46
C ASN A 82 -8.49 -17.44 12.11
N PHE A 83 -9.75 -17.77 11.83
CA PHE A 83 -10.34 -17.51 10.52
C PHE A 83 -10.60 -16.02 10.30
N ILE A 84 -10.98 -15.32 11.36
CA ILE A 84 -11.20 -13.88 11.34
C ILE A 84 -9.87 -13.16 11.04
N CYS A 85 -8.78 -13.56 11.69
CA CYS A 85 -7.45 -13.03 11.42
C CYS A 85 -7.02 -13.26 9.95
N LEU A 86 -7.23 -14.47 9.42
CA LEU A 86 -6.94 -14.77 8.01
C LEU A 86 -7.75 -13.90 7.06
N ILE A 87 -9.05 -13.73 7.28
CA ILE A 87 -9.90 -12.87 6.43
C ILE A 87 -9.40 -11.43 6.45
N ILE A 88 -9.07 -10.88 7.63
CA ILE A 88 -8.57 -9.52 7.75
C ILE A 88 -7.24 -9.35 6.99
N VAL A 89 -6.33 -10.31 7.11
CA VAL A 89 -5.06 -10.32 6.37
C VAL A 89 -5.31 -10.33 4.86
N VAL A 90 -6.17 -11.23 4.37
CA VAL A 90 -6.45 -11.36 2.94
C VAL A 90 -7.04 -10.06 2.38
N VAL A 91 -7.97 -9.44 3.10
CA VAL A 91 -8.55 -8.14 2.71
C VAL A 91 -7.48 -7.04 2.71
N ALA A 92 -6.64 -6.98 3.74
CA ALA A 92 -5.59 -5.96 3.83
C ALA A 92 -4.53 -6.13 2.73
N MET A 93 -4.06 -7.36 2.47
CA MET A 93 -3.13 -7.66 1.38
C MET A 93 -3.75 -7.38 0.00
N SER A 94 -5.01 -7.74 -0.21
CA SER A 94 -5.69 -7.45 -1.49
C SER A 94 -5.73 -5.94 -1.79
N ASN A 95 -5.94 -5.09 -0.77
CA ASN A 95 -5.88 -3.64 -0.92
C ASN A 95 -4.48 -3.14 -1.27
N LEU A 96 -3.43 -3.69 -0.65
CA LEU A 96 -2.04 -3.35 -1.00
C LEU A 96 -1.70 -3.76 -2.43
N VAL A 97 -2.01 -5.00 -2.80
CA VAL A 97 -1.77 -5.53 -4.14
C VAL A 97 -2.48 -4.66 -5.19
N ALA A 98 -3.77 -4.36 -4.99
CA ALA A 98 -4.54 -3.50 -5.89
C ALA A 98 -3.88 -2.12 -6.09
N SER A 99 -3.40 -1.52 -4.99
CA SER A 99 -2.73 -0.22 -4.99
C SER A 99 -1.42 -0.21 -5.79
N ILE A 100 -0.72 -1.35 -5.85
CA ILE A 100 0.49 -1.52 -6.65
C ILE A 100 0.12 -1.79 -8.11
N THR A 101 -0.79 -2.76 -8.36
CA THR A 101 -1.12 -3.21 -9.72
C THR A 101 -1.80 -2.14 -10.57
N VAL A 102 -2.50 -1.17 -9.97
CA VAL A 102 -3.15 -0.07 -10.72
C VAL A 102 -2.15 0.83 -11.46
N ARG A 103 -0.86 0.76 -11.09
CA ARG A 103 0.22 1.52 -11.75
C ARG A 103 0.77 0.83 -13.01
N TYR A 104 0.43 -0.42 -13.23
CA TYR A 104 0.98 -1.24 -14.32
C TYR A 104 -0.07 -1.53 -15.38
N LYS A 105 0.38 -1.74 -16.63
CA LYS A 105 -0.50 -2.13 -17.73
C LYS A 105 -1.11 -3.51 -17.46
N THR A 106 -2.37 -3.71 -17.85
CA THR A 106 -3.07 -4.99 -17.66
C THR A 106 -2.32 -6.18 -18.23
N GLN A 107 -1.63 -6.01 -19.37
CA GLN A 107 -0.82 -7.08 -19.97
C GLN A 107 0.31 -7.56 -19.06
N ILE A 108 1.00 -6.62 -18.40
CA ILE A 108 2.10 -6.92 -17.45
C ILE A 108 1.55 -7.69 -16.25
N VAL A 109 0.42 -7.23 -15.70
CA VAL A 109 -0.22 -7.88 -14.55
C VAL A 109 -0.63 -9.31 -14.88
N VAL A 110 -1.23 -9.55 -16.04
CA VAL A 110 -1.63 -10.90 -16.47
C VAL A 110 -0.42 -11.81 -16.67
N MET A 111 0.66 -11.31 -17.29
CA MET A 111 1.92 -12.07 -17.41
C MET A 111 2.52 -12.41 -16.04
N ALA A 112 2.47 -11.48 -15.10
CA ALA A 112 2.92 -11.71 -13.73
C ALA A 112 2.10 -12.78 -13.01
N VAL A 113 0.76 -12.78 -13.15
CA VAL A 113 -0.08 -13.84 -12.57
C VAL A 113 0.32 -15.23 -13.09
N ILE A 114 0.54 -15.35 -14.41
CA ILE A 114 0.96 -16.62 -15.03
C ILE A 114 2.35 -17.02 -14.51
N ALA A 115 3.30 -16.09 -14.46
CA ALA A 115 4.65 -16.34 -13.97
C ALA A 115 4.65 -16.78 -12.49
N THR A 116 3.85 -16.15 -11.64
CA THR A 116 3.67 -16.55 -10.24
C THR A 116 3.08 -17.95 -10.15
N ALA A 117 2.03 -18.26 -10.91
CA ALA A 117 1.42 -19.59 -10.90
C ALA A 117 2.41 -20.70 -11.29
N VAL A 118 3.23 -20.46 -12.31
CA VAL A 118 4.30 -21.39 -12.72
C VAL A 118 5.35 -21.51 -11.62
N THR A 119 5.79 -20.40 -11.04
CA THR A 119 6.79 -20.38 -9.97
C THR A 119 6.32 -21.17 -8.76
N VAL A 120 5.09 -20.94 -8.31
CA VAL A 120 4.49 -21.67 -7.19
C VAL A 120 4.35 -23.15 -7.51
N GLY A 121 3.91 -23.51 -8.73
CA GLY A 121 3.84 -24.90 -9.17
C GLY A 121 5.21 -25.60 -9.11
N LEU A 122 6.27 -24.93 -9.57
CA LEU A 122 7.64 -25.43 -9.45
C LEU A 122 8.09 -25.56 -7.98
N CYS A 123 7.75 -24.59 -7.12
CA CYS A 123 8.07 -24.65 -5.70
C CYS A 123 7.42 -25.85 -5.02
N ILE A 124 6.17 -26.18 -5.35
CA ILE A 124 5.48 -27.37 -4.83
C ILE A 124 6.18 -28.65 -5.26
N LEU A 125 6.55 -28.78 -6.55
CA LEU A 125 7.28 -29.94 -7.05
C LEU A 125 8.65 -30.10 -6.37
N LEU A 126 9.35 -28.99 -6.15
CA LEU A 126 10.64 -28.98 -5.44
C LEU A 126 10.47 -29.30 -3.95
N ALA A 127 9.40 -28.84 -3.32
CA ALA A 127 9.11 -29.17 -1.92
C ALA A 127 8.85 -30.67 -1.71
N CYS A 128 8.28 -31.35 -2.70
CA CYS A 128 8.12 -32.82 -2.68
C CYS A 128 9.44 -33.60 -2.91
N THR A 129 10.54 -32.93 -3.25
CA THR A 129 11.84 -33.59 -3.47
C THR A 129 12.50 -33.97 -2.14
N LYS A 130 13.32 -35.03 -2.14
CA LYS A 130 14.01 -35.56 -0.94
C LYS A 130 15.05 -34.62 -0.32
N PHE A 131 15.37 -33.49 -0.93
CA PHE A 131 16.38 -32.55 -0.43
C PHE A 131 15.89 -31.72 0.77
N ASP A 132 16.62 -31.78 1.89
CA ASP A 132 16.33 -31.04 3.12
C ASP A 132 16.87 -29.59 3.07
N PHE A 133 16.07 -28.61 2.64
CA PHE A 133 16.44 -27.19 2.76
C PHE A 133 16.14 -26.62 4.16
N THR A 134 15.29 -27.28 4.94
CA THR A 134 14.78 -26.83 6.24
C THR A 134 15.86 -26.63 7.31
N GLN A 135 16.98 -27.36 7.22
CA GLN A 135 18.11 -27.25 8.15
C GLN A 135 18.70 -25.83 8.21
N TRP A 136 18.59 -25.05 7.14
CA TRP A 136 19.20 -23.73 7.00
C TRP A 136 18.16 -22.61 7.14
N TYR A 137 16.93 -22.96 7.51
CA TYR A 137 15.79 -22.05 7.52
C TYR A 137 16.05 -20.76 8.30
N ILE A 138 16.56 -20.87 9.52
CA ILE A 138 16.83 -19.71 10.39
C ILE A 138 17.84 -18.77 9.72
N TYR A 139 18.88 -19.31 9.08
CA TYR A 139 19.88 -18.49 8.39
C TYR A 139 19.27 -17.74 7.20
N ILE A 140 18.45 -18.41 6.39
CA ILE A 140 17.81 -17.79 5.22
C ILE A 140 16.80 -16.71 5.66
N VAL A 141 16.01 -16.96 6.71
CA VAL A 141 15.09 -15.95 7.27
C VAL A 141 15.84 -14.73 7.80
N VAL A 142 16.98 -14.93 8.48
CA VAL A 142 17.83 -13.81 8.95
C VAL A 142 18.46 -13.06 7.78
N ILE A 143 18.88 -13.74 6.72
CA ILE A 143 19.38 -13.07 5.51
C ILE A 143 18.25 -12.26 4.86
N ALA A 144 17.04 -12.82 4.78
CA ALA A 144 15.88 -12.16 4.20
C ALA A 144 15.46 -10.92 5.00
N MET A 145 15.42 -10.98 6.33
CA MET A 145 15.06 -9.82 7.16
C MET A 145 16.09 -8.70 7.03
N VAL A 146 17.38 -9.03 6.99
CA VAL A 146 18.46 -8.05 6.82
C VAL A 146 18.41 -7.44 5.43
N PHE A 147 18.24 -8.28 4.40
CA PHE A 147 18.10 -7.81 3.03
C PHE A 147 16.88 -6.91 2.85
N GLY A 148 15.72 -7.30 3.41
CA GLY A 148 14.50 -6.51 3.40
C GLY A 148 14.66 -5.16 4.09
N ALA A 149 15.33 -5.12 5.25
CA ALA A 149 15.62 -3.87 5.96
C ALA A 149 16.53 -2.96 5.12
N VAL A 150 17.58 -3.50 4.49
CA VAL A 150 18.46 -2.75 3.59
C VAL A 150 17.69 -2.25 2.37
N ALA A 151 16.87 -3.08 1.74
CA ALA A 151 16.05 -2.70 0.58
C ALA A 151 15.05 -1.59 0.94
N MET A 152 14.46 -1.63 2.13
CA MET A 152 13.57 -0.59 2.65
C MET A 152 14.32 0.73 2.85
N VAL A 153 15.48 0.69 3.53
CA VAL A 153 16.32 1.89 3.74
C VAL A 153 16.79 2.48 2.42
N CYS A 154 17.24 1.64 1.47
CA CYS A 154 17.61 2.08 0.13
C CYS A 154 16.43 2.73 -0.61
N SER A 155 15.23 2.16 -0.51
CA SER A 155 14.03 2.71 -1.15
C SER A 155 13.62 4.06 -0.56
N ILE A 156 13.70 4.22 0.77
CA ILE A 156 13.44 5.50 1.46
C ILE A 156 14.52 6.52 1.11
N ALA A 157 15.79 6.14 1.11
CA ALA A 157 16.90 7.02 0.76
C ALA A 157 16.76 7.54 -0.68
N MET A 158 16.40 6.69 -1.64
CA MET A 158 16.12 7.12 -3.02
C MET A 158 14.94 8.09 -3.12
N LEU A 159 13.91 7.92 -2.28
CA LEU A 159 12.77 8.85 -2.21
C LEU A 159 13.18 10.22 -1.64
N LEU A 160 14.03 10.24 -0.62
CA LEU A 160 14.45 11.48 0.07
C LEU A 160 15.51 12.28 -0.71
N LEU A 161 16.41 11.58 -1.40
CA LEU A 161 17.52 12.18 -2.16
C LEU A 161 17.15 12.48 -3.62
N ASP A 162 15.94 12.10 -4.06
CA ASP A 162 15.44 12.19 -5.44
C ASP A 162 16.36 11.53 -6.51
N VAL A 163 17.20 10.58 -6.10
CA VAL A 163 18.08 9.83 -6.99
C VAL A 163 17.40 8.53 -7.42
N ARG A 164 17.07 8.41 -8.71
CA ARG A 164 16.44 7.21 -9.30
C ARG A 164 17.48 6.29 -9.94
N LEU A 165 18.07 5.38 -9.17
CA LEU A 165 18.91 4.30 -9.70
C LEU A 165 18.06 3.10 -10.11
N LYS A 166 17.44 3.18 -11.30
CA LYS A 166 16.68 2.08 -11.92
C LYS A 166 17.41 0.71 -11.86
N PRO A 167 18.70 0.57 -12.23
CA PRO A 167 19.35 -0.74 -12.23
C PRO A 167 19.54 -1.31 -10.81
N LEU A 168 19.75 -0.45 -9.81
CA LEU A 168 19.91 -0.88 -8.42
C LEU A 168 18.59 -1.45 -7.89
N MET A 169 17.48 -0.76 -8.16
CA MET A 169 16.15 -1.23 -7.78
C MET A 169 15.85 -2.59 -8.43
N LEU A 170 16.08 -2.73 -9.73
CA LEU A 170 15.86 -3.99 -10.45
C LEU A 170 16.68 -5.15 -9.86
N VAL A 171 17.96 -4.94 -9.54
CA VAL A 171 18.80 -5.96 -8.91
C VAL A 171 18.27 -6.34 -7.52
N LEU A 172 17.86 -5.36 -6.71
CA LEU A 172 17.27 -5.62 -5.40
C LEU A 172 15.99 -6.46 -5.50
N LEU A 173 15.13 -6.18 -6.48
CA LEU A 173 13.91 -6.95 -6.69
C LEU A 173 14.20 -8.38 -7.14
N ILE A 174 15.16 -8.59 -8.05
CA ILE A 174 15.53 -9.93 -8.49
C ILE A 174 16.08 -10.75 -7.33
N VAL A 175 17.01 -10.18 -6.55
CA VAL A 175 17.58 -10.87 -5.38
C VAL A 175 16.49 -11.14 -4.34
N GLY A 176 15.61 -10.18 -4.07
CA GLY A 176 14.47 -10.35 -3.17
C GLY A 176 13.53 -11.47 -3.62
N THR A 177 13.20 -11.52 -4.92
CA THR A 177 12.35 -12.58 -5.49
C THR A 177 12.99 -13.96 -5.32
N LEU A 178 14.29 -14.09 -5.58
CA LEU A 178 15.00 -15.35 -5.41
C LEU A 178 14.98 -15.84 -3.96
N ILE A 179 15.21 -14.94 -3.01
CA ILE A 179 15.12 -15.24 -1.57
C ILE A 179 13.69 -15.69 -1.22
N GLN A 180 12.67 -14.98 -1.72
CA GLN A 180 11.28 -15.31 -1.42
C GLN A 180 10.85 -16.66 -2.00
N VAL A 181 11.36 -17.04 -3.18
CA VAL A 181 11.14 -18.37 -3.77
C VAL A 181 11.76 -19.47 -2.90
N ILE A 182 12.97 -19.26 -2.37
CA ILE A 182 13.61 -20.22 -1.46
C ILE A 182 12.81 -20.35 -0.16
N ILE A 183 12.34 -19.23 0.39
CA ILE A 183 11.45 -19.22 1.57
C ILE A 183 10.18 -20.02 1.31
N LEU A 184 9.50 -19.79 0.18
CA LEU A 184 8.30 -20.52 -0.18
C LEU A 184 8.53 -22.04 -0.25
N ILE A 185 9.66 -22.47 -0.83
CA ILE A 185 10.03 -23.90 -0.87
C ILE A 185 10.20 -24.45 0.55
N MET A 186 10.87 -23.72 1.45
CA MET A 186 11.06 -24.15 2.83
C MET A 186 9.75 -24.19 3.63
N GLU A 187 8.89 -23.19 3.47
CA GLU A 187 7.56 -23.15 4.09
C GLU A 187 6.72 -24.36 3.63
N LEU A 188 6.72 -24.65 2.33
CA LEU A 188 6.06 -25.85 1.79
C LEU A 188 6.64 -27.14 2.38
N GLN A 189 7.97 -27.24 2.53
CA GLN A 189 8.62 -28.41 3.15
C GLN A 189 8.26 -28.59 4.63
N MET A 190 8.09 -27.50 5.38
CA MET A 190 7.66 -27.56 6.80
C MET A 190 6.21 -28.04 6.95
N ILE A 191 5.36 -27.71 5.97
CA ILE A 191 3.92 -28.02 5.99
C ILE A 191 3.64 -29.45 5.49
N LEU A 192 4.39 -29.91 4.49
CA LEU A 192 4.24 -31.28 3.95
C LEU A 192 4.71 -32.37 4.93
N GLY A 193 5.41 -31.99 6.00
CA GLY A 193 5.85 -32.88 7.07
C GLY A 193 7.08 -33.74 6.73
N GLY A 194 7.61 -34.43 7.74
CA GLY A 194 8.75 -35.35 7.58
C GLY A 194 10.14 -34.70 7.46
N ARG A 195 10.29 -33.47 8.00
CA ARG A 195 11.52 -32.67 7.99
C ARG A 195 11.88 -32.20 9.40
N SER A 196 13.04 -31.57 9.57
CA SER A 196 13.56 -31.23 10.91
C SER A 196 12.80 -30.14 11.66
N ILE A 197 11.96 -29.37 10.98
CA ILE A 197 11.06 -28.38 11.55
C ILE A 197 9.67 -28.69 10.98
N GLU A 198 8.75 -29.09 11.83
CA GLU A 198 7.40 -29.49 11.46
C GLU A 198 6.42 -28.63 12.26
N ILE A 199 5.41 -28.10 11.56
CA ILE A 199 4.37 -27.29 12.21
C ILE A 199 3.35 -28.23 12.85
N GLY A 200 3.03 -27.99 14.12
CA GLY A 200 1.99 -28.74 14.81
C GLY A 200 0.64 -28.58 14.14
N GLU A 201 -0.20 -29.62 14.20
CA GLU A 201 -1.54 -29.62 13.59
C GLU A 201 -2.42 -28.45 14.08
N ASP A 202 -2.11 -27.90 15.27
CA ASP A 202 -2.82 -26.76 15.87
C ASP A 202 -2.50 -25.40 15.22
N ASP A 203 -1.41 -25.29 14.45
CA ASP A 203 -0.90 -24.02 13.90
C ASP A 203 -1.17 -23.86 12.38
N TYR A 204 -2.16 -24.58 11.83
CA TYR A 204 -2.48 -24.56 10.38
C TYR A 204 -2.80 -23.17 9.81
N ALA A 205 -3.38 -22.27 10.60
CA ALA A 205 -3.63 -20.90 10.14
C ALA A 205 -2.38 -20.07 9.99
N LEU A 206 -1.37 -20.29 10.85
CA LEU A 206 -0.07 -19.64 10.72
C LEU A 206 0.64 -20.16 9.46
N ALA A 207 0.58 -21.47 9.21
CA ALA A 207 1.09 -22.08 7.99
C ALA A 207 0.44 -21.51 6.72
N ALA A 208 -0.89 -21.42 6.70
CA ALA A 208 -1.64 -20.83 5.59
C ALA A 208 -1.32 -19.35 5.40
N TYR A 209 -1.17 -18.61 6.50
CA TYR A 209 -0.77 -17.21 6.49
C TYR A 209 0.61 -17.01 5.84
N MET A 210 1.62 -17.76 6.28
CA MET A 210 2.99 -17.67 5.77
C MET A 210 3.04 -17.95 4.26
N LEU A 211 2.46 -19.07 3.81
CA LEU A 211 2.38 -19.40 2.39
C LEU A 211 1.67 -18.31 1.58
N TYR A 212 0.55 -17.80 2.08
CA TYR A 212 -0.20 -16.75 1.40
C TYR A 212 0.66 -15.48 1.23
N THR A 213 1.32 -15.02 2.29
CA THR A 213 2.16 -13.83 2.22
C THR A 213 3.35 -14.03 1.28
N SER A 214 3.98 -15.20 1.29
CA SER A 214 5.09 -15.53 0.40
C SER A 214 4.69 -15.53 -1.08
N ILE A 215 3.52 -16.09 -1.41
CA ILE A 215 3.02 -16.12 -2.80
C ILE A 215 2.67 -14.69 -3.28
N VAL A 216 2.02 -13.90 -2.43
CA VAL A 216 1.65 -12.51 -2.76
C VAL A 216 2.89 -11.64 -2.97
N ASP A 217 3.93 -11.83 -2.14
CA ASP A 217 5.17 -11.07 -2.26
C ASP A 217 5.94 -11.41 -3.54
N ILE A 218 6.00 -12.70 -3.93
CA ILE A 218 6.54 -13.12 -5.23
C ILE A 218 5.76 -12.44 -6.37
N PHE A 219 4.44 -12.40 -6.29
CA PHE A 219 3.61 -11.73 -7.30
C PHE A 219 3.93 -10.24 -7.42
N ILE A 220 3.98 -9.52 -6.30
CA ILE A 220 4.31 -8.09 -6.27
C ILE A 220 5.69 -7.84 -6.88
N HIS A 221 6.69 -8.60 -6.47
CA HIS A 221 8.04 -8.47 -7.02
C HIS A 221 8.08 -8.73 -8.52
N LEU A 222 7.40 -9.76 -9.03
CA LEU A 222 7.31 -10.05 -10.46
C LEU A 222 6.62 -8.94 -11.25
N VAL A 223 5.52 -8.38 -10.75
CA VAL A 223 4.84 -7.23 -11.38
C VAL A 223 5.80 -6.03 -11.45
N GLN A 224 6.50 -5.73 -10.37
CA GLN A 224 7.42 -4.60 -10.32
C GLN A 224 8.63 -4.80 -11.24
N ILE A 225 9.20 -6.00 -11.30
CA ILE A 225 10.28 -6.35 -12.23
C ILE A 225 9.80 -6.13 -13.67
N MET A 226 8.72 -6.77 -14.08
CA MET A 226 8.23 -6.65 -15.46
C MET A 226 7.86 -5.20 -15.82
N GLY A 227 7.31 -4.45 -14.87
CA GLY A 227 7.03 -3.03 -15.07
C GLY A 227 8.27 -2.18 -15.29
N MET A 228 9.40 -2.49 -14.63
CA MET A 228 10.67 -1.81 -14.87
C MET A 228 11.34 -2.19 -16.19
N LEU A 229 11.02 -3.36 -16.75
CA LEU A 229 11.54 -3.80 -18.04
C LEU A 229 10.75 -3.24 -19.24
N ASP A 230 9.50 -2.82 -19.05
CA ASP A 230 8.62 -2.27 -20.10
C ASP A 230 8.74 -0.73 -20.28
N ASP A 231 9.47 -0.05 -19.39
CA ASP A 231 9.77 1.39 -19.41
C ASP A 231 11.06 1.74 -20.17
#